data_AF-A0A9P4H4F7-F1
#
_entry.id   AF-A0A9P4H4F7-F1
#
_cell.length_a   1.000
_cell.length_b   1.000
_cell.length_c   1.000
_cell.angle_alpha   90.00
_cell.angle_beta   90.00
_cell.angle_gamma   90.00
#
_symmetry.space_group_name_H-M   'P 1'
#
loop_
_entity.id
_entity.type
_entity.pdbx_description
1 polymer ?
#
loop_
_entity_poly.entity_id
_entity_poly.type
_entity_poly.pdbx_seq_one_letter_code
_entity_poly.pdbx_strand_id
1 'polypeptide(L)'
;MKQFAKAYPKDTNEIVREIQAKAEGVFLWVRLVVETLVSGLEDGDSVSELRKKLQMIPGDLRALYGRMMDRMSPEHQYQAPVIFRLLRTWNDVKGGNALDILTLHFALCAPEHALQQPVGCLDYETLVPYYRQTSARVRSRCGLLEVTKTDETIPDTLEGISWAHDLERPPIQFLLENLYDCRVDYLHRTVEEFLTSDDVYLDL
;
A
#
# COMPACT_ATOMS: atom_id res chain seq x y z
N MET A 1 -8.22 -4.23 -18.51
CA MET A 1 -8.07 -5.68 -18.79
C MET A 1 -9.11 -6.28 -19.76
N LYS A 2 -10.43 -6.27 -19.48
CA LYS A 2 -11.43 -6.95 -20.35
C LYS A 2 -11.42 -6.47 -21.82
N GLN A 3 -11.21 -5.17 -22.05
CA GLN A 3 -11.13 -4.60 -23.40
C GLN A 3 -9.83 -5.01 -24.12
N PHE A 4 -8.69 -5.03 -23.41
CA PHE A 4 -7.41 -5.50 -23.94
C PHE A 4 -7.47 -6.98 -24.36
N ALA A 5 -8.04 -7.83 -23.51
CA ALA A 5 -8.23 -9.25 -23.80
C ALA A 5 -9.05 -9.51 -25.07
N LYS A 6 -10.03 -8.64 -25.35
CA LYS A 6 -10.85 -8.70 -26.56
C LYS A 6 -10.09 -8.22 -27.80
N ALA A 7 -9.24 -7.21 -27.66
CA ALA A 7 -8.46 -6.62 -28.77
C ALA A 7 -7.24 -7.48 -29.16
N TYR A 8 -6.57 -8.09 -28.18
CA TYR A 8 -5.32 -8.85 -28.36
C TYR A 8 -5.40 -10.25 -27.72
N PRO A 9 -6.25 -11.15 -28.25
CA PRO A 9 -6.50 -12.45 -27.60
C PRO A 9 -5.28 -13.39 -27.58
N LYS A 10 -4.42 -13.32 -28.61
CA LYS A 10 -3.19 -14.13 -28.65
C LYS A 10 -2.18 -13.63 -27.62
N ASP A 11 -1.89 -12.33 -27.62
CA ASP A 11 -0.94 -11.73 -26.69
C ASP A 11 -1.38 -11.88 -25.24
N THR A 12 -2.69 -11.76 -24.99
CA THR A 12 -3.26 -11.99 -23.66
C THR A 12 -2.99 -13.41 -23.18
N ASN A 13 -3.15 -14.42 -24.04
CA ASN A 13 -2.87 -15.81 -23.66
C ASN A 13 -1.37 -16.05 -23.40
N GLU A 14 -0.48 -15.37 -24.14
CA GLU A 14 0.96 -15.45 -23.90
C GLU A 14 1.34 -14.82 -22.55
N ILE A 15 0.82 -13.62 -22.26
CA ILE A 15 1.02 -12.93 -20.98
C ILE A 15 0.51 -13.81 -19.83
N VAL A 16 -0.69 -14.39 -19.94
CA VAL A 16 -1.24 -15.27 -18.90
C VAL A 16 -0.35 -16.50 -18.67
N ARG A 17 0.15 -17.13 -19.73
CA ARG A 17 1.07 -18.28 -19.61
C ARG A 17 2.39 -17.90 -18.95
N GLU A 18 2.94 -16.74 -19.30
CA GLU A 18 4.19 -16.24 -18.71
C GLU A 18 4.01 -15.91 -17.23
N ILE A 19 2.89 -15.29 -16.85
CA ILE A 19 2.52 -15.05 -15.44
C ILE A 19 2.42 -16.37 -14.69
N GLN A 20 1.69 -17.36 -15.22
CA GLN A 20 1.53 -18.67 -14.58
C GLN A 20 2.86 -19.39 -14.39
N ALA A 21 3.75 -19.34 -15.38
CA ALA A 21 5.05 -19.97 -15.31
C ALA A 21 5.97 -19.32 -14.26
N LYS A 22 5.99 -17.99 -14.17
CA LYS A 22 6.87 -17.24 -13.26
C LYS A 22 6.33 -17.10 -11.84
N ALA A 23 5.03 -17.22 -11.64
CA ALA A 23 4.43 -17.07 -10.31
C ALA A 23 4.83 -18.17 -9.34
N GLU A 24 5.19 -19.37 -9.83
CA GLU A 24 5.61 -20.52 -9.01
C GLU A 24 4.67 -20.81 -7.81
N GLY A 25 3.37 -20.52 -7.96
CA GLY A 25 2.36 -20.70 -6.91
C GLY A 25 2.19 -19.53 -5.93
N VAL A 26 2.94 -18.44 -6.09
CA VAL A 26 2.88 -17.25 -5.23
C VAL A 26 1.82 -16.28 -5.71
N PHE A 27 0.63 -16.29 -5.08
CA PHE A 27 -0.48 -15.41 -5.48
C PHE A 27 -0.16 -13.92 -5.36
N LEU A 28 0.59 -13.50 -4.33
CA LEU A 28 1.02 -12.11 -4.16
C LEU A 28 1.82 -11.61 -5.38
N TRP A 29 2.67 -12.45 -5.93
CA TRP A 29 3.46 -12.13 -7.12
C TRP A 29 2.54 -11.84 -8.30
N VAL A 30 1.52 -12.69 -8.51
CA VAL A 30 0.50 -12.50 -9.55
C VAL A 30 -0.23 -11.18 -9.36
N ARG A 31 -0.66 -10.87 -8.13
CA ARG A 31 -1.33 -9.59 -7.80
C ARG A 31 -0.46 -8.40 -8.22
N LEU A 32 0.79 -8.36 -7.77
CA LEU A 32 1.74 -7.26 -8.06
C LEU A 32 2.05 -7.11 -9.56
N VAL A 33 2.16 -8.23 -10.26
CA VAL A 33 2.40 -8.23 -11.72
C VAL A 33 1.18 -7.73 -12.46
N VAL A 34 -0.02 -8.19 -12.11
CA VAL A 34 -1.26 -7.73 -12.72
C VAL A 34 -1.46 -6.23 -12.47
N GLU A 35 -1.22 -5.73 -11.26
CA GLU A 35 -1.25 -4.30 -10.95
C GLU A 35 -0.26 -3.51 -11.83
N THR A 36 0.98 -4.00 -11.98
CA THR A 36 1.99 -3.37 -12.84
C THR A 36 1.55 -3.33 -14.31
N LEU A 37 0.93 -4.40 -14.82
CA LEU A 37 0.46 -4.46 -16.20
C LEU A 37 -0.79 -3.60 -16.44
N VAL A 38 -1.68 -3.51 -15.45
CA VAL A 38 -2.86 -2.63 -15.50
C VAL A 38 -2.42 -1.16 -15.54
N SER A 39 -1.49 -0.77 -14.67
CA SER A 39 -0.92 0.58 -14.70
C SER A 39 -0.25 0.87 -16.04
N GLY A 40 0.53 -0.07 -16.59
CA GLY A 40 1.11 0.10 -17.93
C GLY A 40 0.08 0.30 -19.03
N LEU A 41 -1.06 -0.40 -18.96
CA LEU A 41 -2.17 -0.20 -19.91
C LEU A 41 -2.81 1.19 -19.77
N GLU A 42 -2.96 1.67 -18.54
CA GLU A 42 -3.48 3.02 -18.25
C GLU A 42 -2.52 4.11 -18.73
N ASP A 43 -1.21 3.85 -18.65
CA ASP A 43 -0.15 4.71 -19.18
C ASP A 43 -0.03 4.65 -20.72
N GLY A 44 -0.77 3.75 -21.38
CA GLY A 44 -0.78 3.60 -22.84
C GLY A 44 0.32 2.73 -23.42
N ASP A 45 0.95 1.86 -22.62
CA ASP A 45 1.97 0.92 -23.08
C ASP A 45 1.45 0.01 -24.20
N SER A 46 2.31 -0.26 -25.18
CA SER A 46 2.12 -1.32 -26.15
C SER A 46 2.26 -2.71 -25.53
N VAL A 47 1.74 -3.73 -26.23
CA VAL A 47 1.88 -5.14 -25.83
C VAL A 47 3.35 -5.54 -25.60
N SER A 48 4.27 -5.05 -26.44
CA SER A 48 5.70 -5.33 -26.34
C SER A 48 6.31 -4.73 -25.06
N GLU A 49 5.90 -3.50 -24.71
CA GLU A 49 6.34 -2.83 -23.48
C GLU A 49 5.81 -3.53 -22.24
N LEU A 50 4.54 -3.95 -22.24
CA LEU A 50 3.94 -4.73 -21.15
C LEU A 50 4.66 -6.07 -20.96
N ARG A 51 4.96 -6.78 -22.05
CA ARG A 51 5.69 -8.05 -21.99
C ARG A 51 7.14 -7.84 -21.51
N LYS A 52 7.80 -6.76 -21.93
CA LYS A 52 9.12 -6.39 -21.40
C LYS A 52 9.06 -6.07 -19.90
N LYS A 53 8.04 -5.34 -19.44
CA LYS A 53 7.81 -5.08 -18.01
C LYS A 53 7.66 -6.40 -17.24
N LEU A 54 6.84 -7.33 -17.74
CA LEU A 54 6.65 -8.68 -17.17
C LEU A 54 7.96 -9.47 -17.06
N GLN A 55 8.77 -9.47 -18.12
CA GLN A 55 10.05 -10.16 -18.14
C GLN A 55 11.03 -9.62 -17.10
N MET A 56 11.03 -8.30 -16.88
CA MET A 56 11.91 -7.67 -15.89
C MET A 56 11.49 -7.92 -14.43
N ILE A 57 10.25 -8.38 -14.17
CA ILE A 57 9.80 -8.68 -12.80
C ILE A 57 10.48 -9.97 -12.32
N PRO A 58 11.27 -9.95 -11.23
CA PRO A 58 11.90 -11.16 -10.69
C PRO A 58 10.84 -12.18 -10.28
N GLY A 59 11.05 -13.48 -10.53
CA GLY A 59 10.13 -14.54 -10.05
C GLY A 59 10.22 -14.77 -8.54
N ASP A 60 11.40 -14.54 -7.96
CA ASP A 60 11.65 -14.64 -6.53
C ASP A 60 11.08 -13.43 -5.76
N LEU A 61 10.37 -13.69 -4.65
CA LEU A 61 9.73 -12.66 -3.83
C LEU A 61 10.73 -11.70 -3.18
N ARG A 62 11.88 -12.20 -2.73
CA ARG A 62 12.90 -11.36 -2.09
C ARG A 62 13.51 -10.39 -3.11
N ALA A 63 13.85 -10.86 -4.30
CA ALA A 63 14.28 -10.00 -5.40
C ALA A 63 13.17 -9.02 -5.84
N LEU A 64 11.90 -9.42 -5.78
CA LEU A 64 10.78 -8.53 -6.04
C LEU A 64 10.69 -7.40 -5.01
N TYR A 65 10.81 -7.71 -3.71
CA TYR A 65 10.79 -6.70 -2.65
C TYR A 65 11.97 -5.75 -2.72
N GLY A 66 13.18 -6.28 -2.97
CA GLY A 66 14.36 -5.45 -3.23
C GLY A 66 14.12 -4.49 -4.40
N ARG A 67 13.58 -4.97 -5.51
CA ARG A 67 13.22 -4.12 -6.66
C ARG A 67 12.17 -3.06 -6.30
N MET A 68 11.21 -3.36 -5.42
CA MET A 68 10.22 -2.39 -4.96
C MET A 68 10.89 -1.31 -4.10
N MET A 69 11.88 -1.67 -3.29
CA MET A 69 12.70 -0.71 -2.54
C MET A 69 13.58 0.15 -3.45
N ASP A 70 14.23 -0.45 -4.45
CA ASP A 70 15.11 0.26 -5.39
C ASP A 70 14.35 1.29 -6.24
N ARG A 71 13.05 1.06 -6.47
CA ARG A 71 12.17 1.98 -7.22
C ARG A 71 11.71 3.19 -6.40
N MET A 72 11.89 3.17 -5.08
CA MET A 72 11.56 4.32 -4.24
C MET A 72 12.47 5.50 -4.61
N SER A 73 11.95 6.73 -4.56
CA SER A 73 12.79 7.90 -4.77
C SER A 73 13.89 7.94 -3.67
N PRO A 74 15.05 8.57 -3.93
CA PRO A 74 16.09 8.69 -2.92
C PRO A 74 15.57 9.25 -1.59
N GLU A 75 14.68 10.24 -1.63
CA GLU A 75 14.05 10.82 -0.43
C GLU A 75 13.18 9.81 0.31
N HIS A 76 12.47 8.95 -0.42
CA HIS A 76 11.63 7.90 0.15
C HIS A 76 12.47 6.77 0.75
N GLN A 77 13.64 6.46 0.19
CA GLN A 77 14.57 5.47 0.75
C GLN A 77 15.08 5.85 2.15
N TYR A 78 15.13 7.14 2.49
CA TYR A 78 15.43 7.58 3.87
C TYR A 78 14.22 7.48 4.81
N GLN A 79 13.00 7.68 4.30
CA GLN A 79 11.79 7.74 5.13
C GLN A 79 11.14 6.36 5.35
N ALA A 80 11.20 5.48 4.36
CA ALA A 80 10.61 4.16 4.43
C ALA A 80 11.19 3.30 5.57
N PRO A 81 12.52 3.26 5.82
CA PRO A 81 13.10 2.52 6.94
C PRO A 81 12.58 2.98 8.31
N VAL A 82 12.30 4.27 8.47
CA VAL A 82 11.71 4.81 9.70
C VAL A 82 10.31 4.21 9.92
N ILE A 83 9.49 4.19 8.88
CA ILE A 83 8.13 3.61 8.94
C ILE A 83 8.19 2.10 9.19
N PHE A 84 9.08 1.38 8.51
CA PHE A 84 9.29 -0.06 8.74
C PHE A 84 9.69 -0.36 10.18
N ARG A 85 10.60 0.43 10.74
CA ARG A 85 11.05 0.28 12.13
C ARG A 85 9.95 0.57 13.14
N LEU A 86 9.14 1.61 12.90
CA LEU A 86 8.00 1.94 13.75
C LEU A 86 6.98 0.80 13.77
N LEU A 87 6.63 0.27 12.59
CA LEU A 87 5.68 -0.84 12.46
C LEU A 87 6.19 -2.10 13.16
N ARG A 88 7.47 -2.46 12.95
CA ARG A 88 8.11 -3.58 13.65
C ARG A 88 8.08 -3.42 15.17
N THR A 89 8.52 -2.26 15.66
CA THR A 89 8.57 -1.98 17.11
C THR A 89 7.16 -2.04 17.71
N TRP A 90 6.16 -1.55 16.98
CA TRP A 90 4.77 -1.65 17.39
C TRP A 90 4.32 -3.10 17.49
N ASN A 91 4.57 -3.92 16.46
CA ASN A 91 4.21 -5.34 16.45
C ASN A 91 4.87 -6.11 17.60
N ASP A 92 6.15 -5.84 17.88
CA ASP A 92 6.91 -6.45 18.97
C ASP A 92 6.31 -6.12 20.35
N VAL A 93 5.91 -4.85 20.56
CA VAL A 93 5.36 -4.38 21.84
C VAL A 93 3.89 -4.77 22.03
N LYS A 94 3.11 -4.77 20.94
CA LYS A 94 1.66 -4.96 20.98
C LYS A 94 1.19 -6.36 20.60
N GLY A 95 2.11 -7.28 20.29
CA GLY A 95 1.80 -8.68 20.01
C GLY A 95 1.04 -8.88 18.70
N GLY A 96 1.41 -8.16 17.65
CA GLY A 96 0.78 -8.27 16.31
C GLY A 96 -0.56 -7.56 16.15
N ASN A 97 -0.93 -6.65 17.06
CA ASN A 97 -2.02 -5.72 16.78
C ASN A 97 -1.58 -4.74 15.68
N ALA A 98 -2.37 -4.60 14.62
CA ALA A 98 -2.03 -3.69 13.52
C ALA A 98 -1.89 -2.23 14.01
N LEU A 99 -0.92 -1.51 13.44
CA LEU A 99 -0.64 -0.13 13.81
C LEU A 99 -1.73 0.78 13.26
N ASP A 100 -2.40 1.55 14.12
CA ASP A 100 -3.39 2.51 13.65
C ASP A 100 -2.74 3.69 12.93
N ILE A 101 -3.41 4.16 11.88
CA ILE A 101 -2.85 5.17 10.99
C ILE A 101 -2.65 6.53 11.68
N LEU A 102 -3.42 6.84 12.72
CA LEU A 102 -3.29 8.07 13.48
C LEU A 102 -2.09 8.03 14.43
N THR A 103 -1.83 6.90 15.08
CA THR A 103 -0.60 6.68 15.83
C THR A 103 0.61 6.78 14.91
N LEU A 104 0.56 6.20 13.71
CA LEU A 104 1.63 6.39 12.72
C LEU A 104 1.77 7.87 12.33
N HIS A 105 0.67 8.58 12.11
CA HIS A 105 0.70 10.02 11.80
C HIS A 105 1.47 10.79 12.87
N PHE A 106 1.10 10.65 14.15
CA PHE A 106 1.74 11.36 15.24
C PHE A 106 3.19 10.91 15.47
N ALA A 107 3.51 9.62 15.26
CA ALA A 107 4.88 9.11 15.36
C ALA A 107 5.81 9.68 14.27
N LEU A 108 5.26 10.09 13.12
CA LEU A 108 6.02 10.71 12.02
C LEU A 108 6.07 12.25 12.11
N CYS A 109 5.33 12.85 13.04
CA CYS A 109 5.33 14.29 13.26
C CYS A 109 6.34 14.68 14.35
N ALA A 110 6.71 15.96 14.38
CA ALA A 110 7.50 16.49 15.49
C ALA A 110 6.69 16.37 16.80
N PRO A 111 7.32 16.03 17.95
CA PRO A 111 6.61 15.80 19.21
C PRO A 111 5.71 16.98 19.62
N GLU A 112 6.12 18.20 19.30
CA GLU A 112 5.37 19.42 19.57
C GLU A 112 3.98 19.41 18.93
N HIS A 113 3.84 18.77 17.77
CA HIS A 113 2.55 18.66 17.08
C HIS A 113 1.53 17.87 17.91
N ALA A 114 1.96 16.76 18.50
CA ALA A 114 1.11 15.96 19.37
C ALA A 114 0.83 16.67 20.70
N LEU A 115 1.82 17.40 21.25
CA LEU A 115 1.69 18.11 22.52
C LEU A 115 0.81 19.36 22.45
N GLN A 116 0.73 20.00 21.27
CA GLN A 116 -0.13 21.15 21.04
C GLN A 116 -1.58 20.77 20.72
N GLN A 117 -1.85 19.49 20.48
CA GLN A 117 -3.18 19.01 20.17
C GLN A 117 -4.08 19.10 21.42
N PRO A 118 -5.29 19.70 21.31
CA PRO A 118 -6.23 19.73 22.43
C PRO A 118 -6.58 18.31 22.90
N VAL A 119 -6.65 18.13 24.22
CA VAL A 119 -7.11 16.87 24.81
C VAL A 119 -8.60 16.72 24.56
N GLY A 120 -8.97 15.81 23.64
CA GLY A 120 -10.35 15.55 23.25
C GLY A 120 -10.42 14.66 22.01
N CYS A 121 -11.64 14.38 21.55
CA CYS A 121 -11.83 13.70 20.27
C CYS A 121 -11.34 14.59 19.12
N LEU A 122 -10.64 14.01 18.15
CA LEU A 122 -10.31 14.70 16.91
C LEU A 122 -11.61 14.93 16.12
N ASP A 123 -11.81 16.16 15.66
CA ASP A 123 -12.90 16.45 14.73
C ASP A 123 -12.59 15.92 13.32
N TYR A 124 -13.64 15.84 12.50
CA TYR A 124 -13.53 15.35 11.13
C TYR A 124 -12.60 16.21 10.27
N GLU A 125 -12.61 17.53 10.48
CA GLU A 125 -11.82 18.49 9.71
C GLU A 125 -10.31 18.32 9.96
N THR A 126 -9.92 17.86 11.14
CA THR A 126 -8.53 17.56 11.51
C THR A 126 -8.13 16.14 11.13
N LEU A 127 -9.01 15.17 11.39
CA LEU A 127 -8.72 13.75 11.23
C LEU A 127 -8.58 13.34 9.75
N VAL A 128 -9.40 13.90 8.86
CA VAL A 128 -9.33 13.58 7.42
C VAL A 128 -8.00 13.98 6.78
N PRO A 129 -7.46 15.20 7.00
CA PRO A 129 -6.12 15.56 6.54
C PRO A 129 -5.03 14.62 7.05
N TYR A 130 -5.06 14.24 8.34
CA TYR A 130 -4.08 13.33 8.93
C TYR A 130 -4.11 11.95 8.27
N TYR A 131 -5.31 11.40 8.08
CA TYR A 131 -5.51 10.15 7.35
C TYR A 131 -4.99 10.25 5.91
N ARG A 132 -5.41 11.29 5.16
CA ARG A 132 -5.05 11.45 3.75
C ARG A 132 -3.54 11.58 3.58
N GLN A 133 -2.92 12.42 4.40
CA GLN A 133 -1.48 12.64 4.34
C GLN A 133 -0.76 11.32 4.65
N THR A 134 -1.08 10.66 5.75
CA THR A 134 -0.37 9.45 6.20
C THR A 134 -0.60 8.28 5.25
N SER A 135 -1.82 8.10 4.75
CA SER A 135 -2.13 7.10 3.73
C SER A 135 -1.34 7.34 2.45
N ALA A 136 -1.27 8.59 1.99
CA ALA A 136 -0.45 8.95 0.83
C ALA A 136 1.03 8.69 1.11
N ARG A 137 1.51 8.93 2.35
CA ARG A 137 2.89 8.62 2.73
C ARG A 137 3.18 7.13 2.64
N VAL A 138 2.34 6.28 3.22
CA VAL A 138 2.50 4.82 3.15
C VAL A 138 2.48 4.36 1.70
N ARG A 139 1.46 4.73 0.93
CA ARG A 139 1.31 4.31 -0.47
C ARG A 139 2.44 4.79 -1.38
N SER A 140 2.92 6.03 -1.21
CA SER A 140 3.93 6.61 -2.09
C SER A 140 5.37 6.24 -1.71
N ARG A 141 5.63 5.96 -0.44
CA ARG A 141 6.98 5.73 0.11
C ARG A 141 7.26 4.28 0.42
N CYS A 142 6.22 3.47 0.64
CA CYS A 142 6.35 2.12 1.17
C CYS A 142 5.51 1.17 0.32
N GLY A 143 5.99 0.80 -0.88
CA GLY A 143 5.29 -0.19 -1.72
C GLY A 143 5.15 -1.57 -1.06
N LEU A 144 5.87 -1.80 0.03
CA LEU A 144 5.86 -3.01 0.85
C LEU A 144 4.80 -2.99 1.97
N LEU A 145 4.15 -1.85 2.22
CA LEU A 145 3.11 -1.70 3.23
C LEU A 145 1.78 -1.38 2.55
N GLU A 146 0.69 -1.73 3.23
CA GLU A 146 -0.65 -1.35 2.82
C GLU A 146 -1.43 -0.71 3.97
N VAL A 147 -2.39 0.13 3.59
CA VAL A 147 -3.37 0.67 4.55
C VAL A 147 -4.60 -0.20 4.44
N THR A 148 -4.88 -0.97 5.48
CA THR A 148 -6.04 -1.87 5.58
C THR A 148 -7.13 -1.23 6.42
N LYS A 149 -8.34 -1.76 6.28
CA LYS A 149 -9.49 -1.39 7.11
C LYS A 149 -10.09 -2.65 7.70
N THR A 150 -10.68 -2.54 8.87
CA THR A 150 -11.33 -3.67 9.55
C THR A 150 -12.56 -4.19 8.79
N ASP A 151 -13.20 -3.37 7.95
CA ASP A 151 -14.35 -3.76 7.12
C ASP A 151 -14.12 -3.33 5.65
N GLU A 152 -13.98 -4.33 4.76
CA GLU A 152 -13.76 -4.16 3.32
C GLU A 152 -14.98 -3.57 2.58
N THR A 153 -16.16 -3.53 3.21
CA THR A 153 -17.34 -2.86 2.63
C THR A 153 -17.22 -1.33 2.66
N ILE A 154 -16.19 -0.80 3.34
CA ILE A 154 -15.92 0.63 3.50
C ILE A 154 -15.06 1.16 2.33
N PRO A 155 -15.55 2.16 1.55
CA PRO A 155 -14.89 2.64 0.33
C PRO A 155 -13.45 3.08 0.47
N ASP A 156 -12.57 2.59 -0.41
CA ASP A 156 -11.11 2.84 -0.44
C ASP A 156 -10.68 4.30 -0.51
N THR A 157 -11.58 5.18 -0.91
CA THR A 157 -11.34 6.60 -1.07
C THR A 157 -12.39 7.41 -0.32
N LEU A 158 -11.97 8.54 0.24
CA LEU A 158 -12.90 9.59 0.65
C LEU A 158 -13.66 10.17 -0.58
N GLU A 159 -13.21 9.88 -1.80
CA GLU A 159 -13.97 10.10 -3.04
C GLU A 159 -15.14 9.12 -3.19
N GLY A 160 -15.06 7.90 -2.64
CA GLY A 160 -16.22 7.03 -2.44
C GLY A 160 -17.22 7.62 -1.46
N ILE A 161 -16.79 8.41 -0.48
CA ILE A 161 -17.76 9.17 0.35
C ILE A 161 -18.49 10.24 -0.48
N SER A 162 -18.00 10.59 -1.68
CA SER A 162 -18.73 11.46 -2.60
C SER A 162 -20.01 10.80 -3.15
N TRP A 163 -20.07 9.46 -3.30
CA TRP A 163 -21.36 8.79 -3.58
C TRP A 163 -22.30 8.81 -2.38
N ALA A 164 -21.78 9.02 -1.17
CA ALA A 164 -22.58 9.23 0.02
C ALA A 164 -23.13 10.67 0.12
N HIS A 165 -22.97 11.51 -0.91
CA HIS A 165 -23.78 12.73 -1.06
C HIS A 165 -25.23 12.44 -1.48
N ASP A 166 -25.52 11.26 -2.06
CA ASP A 166 -26.88 10.85 -2.46
C ASP A 166 -27.66 10.15 -1.32
N LEU A 167 -26.95 9.74 -0.27
CA LEU A 167 -27.56 9.44 1.02
C LEU A 167 -27.59 10.75 1.81
N GLU A 168 -28.69 11.09 2.46
CA GLU A 168 -28.74 12.17 3.43
C GLU A 168 -27.56 12.01 4.40
N ARG A 169 -26.51 12.83 4.22
CA ARG A 169 -25.20 12.83 4.92
C ARG A 169 -24.95 11.59 5.80
N PRO A 170 -24.06 10.64 5.43
CA PRO A 170 -23.69 9.57 6.34
C PRO A 170 -23.30 10.16 7.70
N PRO A 171 -23.73 9.57 8.83
CA PRO A 171 -23.48 10.16 10.14
C PRO A 171 -21.99 10.43 10.31
N ILE A 172 -21.63 11.64 10.76
CA ILE A 172 -20.22 12.01 11.04
C ILE A 172 -19.55 10.94 11.92
N GLN A 173 -20.32 10.37 12.85
CA GLN A 173 -19.90 9.27 13.70
C GLN A 173 -19.44 8.03 12.92
N PHE A 174 -20.20 7.62 11.90
CA PHE A 174 -19.85 6.48 11.03
C PHE A 174 -18.55 6.74 10.26
N LEU A 175 -18.38 7.97 9.72
CA LEU A 175 -17.15 8.34 9.01
C LEU A 175 -15.93 8.37 9.95
N LEU A 176 -16.10 8.85 11.18
CA LEU A 176 -15.05 8.88 12.18
C LEU A 176 -14.64 7.46 12.59
N GLU A 177 -15.60 6.60 12.93
CA GLU A 177 -15.35 5.18 13.27
C GLU A 177 -14.54 4.47 12.19
N ASN A 178 -14.91 4.67 10.92
CA ASN A 178 -14.20 4.08 9.78
C ASN A 178 -12.74 4.53 9.67
N LEU A 179 -12.45 5.80 9.99
CA LEU A 179 -11.09 6.34 9.90
C LEU A 179 -10.24 5.95 11.12
N TYR A 180 -10.84 5.76 12.29
CA TYR A 180 -10.18 5.22 13.48
C TYR A 180 -9.81 3.73 13.31
N ASP A 181 -10.51 3.01 12.44
CA ASP A 181 -10.27 1.60 12.12
C ASP A 181 -9.28 1.37 10.97
N CYS A 182 -8.74 2.44 10.39
CA CYS A 182 -7.69 2.32 9.39
C CYS A 182 -6.36 1.91 10.05
N ARG A 183 -5.76 0.85 9.52
CA ARG A 183 -4.52 0.25 10.02
C ARG A 183 -3.46 0.27 8.93
N VAL A 184 -2.20 0.23 9.35
CA VAL A 184 -1.04 0.07 8.47
C VAL A 184 -0.44 -1.29 8.79
N ASP A 185 -0.28 -2.10 7.75
CA ASP A 185 0.27 -3.45 7.87
C ASP A 185 1.22 -3.75 6.70
N TYR A 186 1.96 -4.85 6.81
CA TYR A 186 2.74 -5.37 5.71
C TYR A 186 1.81 -5.85 4.59
N LEU A 187 2.20 -5.60 3.34
CA LEU A 187 1.47 -6.09 2.17
C LEU A 187 1.28 -7.63 2.20
N HIS A 188 2.20 -8.34 2.85
CA HIS A 188 2.12 -9.77 3.09
C HIS A 188 3.07 -10.17 4.23
N ARG A 189 2.79 -11.28 4.93
CA ARG A 189 3.67 -11.81 5.98
C ARG A 189 5.13 -11.99 5.54
N THR A 190 5.36 -12.42 4.30
CA THR A 190 6.74 -12.59 3.78
C THR A 190 7.49 -11.27 3.61
N VAL A 191 6.79 -10.13 3.56
CA VAL A 191 7.40 -8.80 3.60
C VAL A 191 7.93 -8.50 5.00
N GLU A 192 7.18 -8.84 6.05
CA GLU A 192 7.66 -8.73 7.44
C GLU A 192 8.94 -9.54 7.63
N GLU A 193 8.94 -10.79 7.17
CA GLU A 193 10.11 -11.68 7.24
C GLU A 193 11.31 -11.12 6.46
N PHE A 194 11.06 -10.57 5.26
CA PHE A 194 12.07 -9.89 4.47
C PHE A 194 12.65 -8.68 5.21
N LEU A 195 11.82 -7.73 5.66
CA LEU A 195 12.25 -6.52 6.35
C LEU A 195 12.90 -6.80 7.72
N THR A 196 12.67 -7.97 8.30
CA THR A 196 13.30 -8.38 9.57
C THR A 196 14.69 -8.98 9.36
N SER A 197 15.04 -9.36 8.13
CA SER A 197 16.32 -9.98 7.80
C SER A 197 17.48 -8.98 7.92
N ASP A 198 18.57 -9.40 8.57
CA ASP A 198 19.69 -8.53 8.95
C ASP A 198 20.44 -7.92 7.75
N ASP A 199 20.31 -8.51 6.56
CA ASP A 199 20.99 -8.08 5.34
C ASP A 199 20.25 -6.98 4.56
N VAL A 200 18.96 -6.75 4.83
CA VAL A 200 18.14 -5.82 4.02
C VAL A 200 18.55 -4.35 4.21
N TYR A 201 19.10 -4.00 5.37
CA TYR A 201 19.55 -2.64 5.68
C TYR A 201 21.07 -2.43 5.55
N LEU A 202 21.82 -3.45 5.12
CA LEU A 202 23.28 -3.32 4.94
C LEU A 202 23.63 -2.52 3.67
N ASP A 203 22.71 -2.50 2.70
CA ASP A 203 22.89 -1.88 1.38
C ASP A 203 22.11 -0.55 1.20
N LEU A 204 21.43 -0.06 2.26
CA LEU A 204 20.74 1.24 2.32
C LEU A 204 21.61 2.32 2.96
#